data_AF-X1BMR3-F1
#
_entry.id   AF-X1BMR3-F1
#
_cell.length_a   1.000
_cell.length_b   1.000
_cell.length_c   1.000
_cell.angle_alpha   90.00
_cell.angle_beta   90.00
_cell.angle_gamma   90.00
#
_symmetry.space_group_name_H-M   'P 1'
#
loop_
_entity.id
_entity.type
_entity.pdbx_description
1 polymer ?
#
loop_
_entity_poly.entity_id
_entity_poly.type
_entity_poly.pdbx_seq_one_letter_code
_entity_poly.pdbx_strand_id
1 'polypeptide(L)'
;MKKVIKLTSLIFLIALITSCNDDNSDITPLKKEKITGFAQKGPFNNGASVLISELNSDFVQTGKNITSTIENNQGQYEIDNI
;
A
#
# COMPACT_ATOMS: atom_id res chain seq x y z
N MET A 1 -37.76 26.92 -30.34
CA MET A 1 -36.48 27.37 -29.72
C MET A 1 -36.51 27.30 -28.19
N LYS A 2 -37.46 27.98 -27.51
CA LYS A 2 -37.55 27.93 -26.03
C LYS A 2 -37.80 26.52 -25.43
N LYS A 3 -38.56 25.67 -26.12
CA LYS A 3 -38.81 24.27 -25.69
C LYS A 3 -37.56 23.37 -25.80
N VAL A 4 -36.75 23.61 -26.83
CA VAL A 4 -35.49 22.87 -27.06
C VAL A 4 -34.43 23.28 -26.03
N ILE A 5 -34.37 24.56 -25.67
CA ILE A 5 -33.51 25.08 -24.59
C ILE A 5 -33.91 24.53 -23.22
N LYS A 6 -35.22 24.41 -22.94
CA LYS A 6 -35.69 23.77 -21.70
C LYS A 6 -35.38 22.26 -21.67
N LEU A 7 -35.46 21.60 -22.82
CA LEU A 7 -35.18 20.17 -22.93
C LEU A 7 -33.68 19.86 -22.76
N THR A 8 -32.79 20.67 -23.35
CA THR A 8 -31.34 20.53 -23.16
C THR A 8 -30.91 20.85 -21.73
N SER A 9 -31.52 21.85 -21.08
CA SER A 9 -31.29 22.16 -19.67
C SER A 9 -31.72 21.03 -18.72
N LEU A 10 -32.77 20.29 -19.05
CA LEU A 10 -33.25 19.18 -18.24
C LEU A 10 -32.33 17.94 -18.35
N ILE A 11 -31.83 17.66 -19.56
CA ILE A 11 -30.88 16.56 -19.80
C ILE A 11 -29.55 16.81 -19.09
N PHE A 12 -29.08 18.06 -19.05
CA PHE A 12 -27.87 18.44 -18.31
C PHE A 12 -28.01 18.23 -16.80
N LEU A 13 -29.18 18.50 -16.24
CA LEU A 13 -29.44 18.30 -14.81
C LEU A 13 -29.48 16.81 -14.42
N ILE A 14 -29.96 15.95 -15.33
CA ILE A 14 -29.96 14.48 -15.14
C ILE A 14 -28.54 13.90 -15.21
N ALA A 15 -27.65 14.48 -16.03
CA ALA A 15 -26.26 14.04 -16.11
C ALA A 15 -25.44 14.32 -14.83
N LEU A 16 -25.82 15.34 -14.04
CA LEU A 16 -25.13 15.70 -12.80
C LEU A 16 -25.42 14.72 -11.65
N ILE A 17 -26.59 14.07 -11.64
CA ILE A 17 -26.98 13.15 -10.56
C ILE A 17 -26.43 11.72 -10.75
N THR A 18 -25.87 11.38 -11.92
CA THR A 18 -25.35 10.02 -12.20
C THR A 18 -23.86 9.85 -11.90
N SER A 19 -23.18 10.86 -11.35
CA SER A 19 -21.73 10.82 -11.07
C SER A 19 -21.38 10.34 -9.65
N CYS A 20 -22.30 9.63 -8.98
CA CYS A 20 -22.02 9.03 -7.68
C CYS A 20 -21.51 7.60 -7.88
N ASN A 21 -20.19 7.42 -7.88
CA ASN A 21 -19.57 6.11 -7.74
C ASN A 21 -19.35 5.86 -6.25
N ASP A 22 -20.03 4.85 -5.69
CA ASP A 22 -19.68 4.32 -4.39
C ASP A 22 -18.45 3.44 -4.56
N ASP A 23 -17.26 4.04 -4.42
CA ASP A 23 -16.01 3.31 -4.22
C ASP A 23 -16.02 2.71 -2.81
N ASN A 24 -16.95 1.79 -2.55
CA ASN A 24 -16.80 0.81 -1.48
C ASN A 24 -15.60 -0.04 -1.89
N SER A 25 -14.42 0.50 -1.57
CA SER A 25 -13.21 -0.28 -1.45
C SER A 25 -13.52 -1.31 -0.38
N ASP A 26 -13.94 -2.48 -0.83
CA ASP A 26 -13.83 -3.70 -0.04
C ASP A 26 -12.42 -3.66 0.53
N ILE A 27 -12.32 -3.35 1.82
CA ILE A 27 -11.11 -3.42 2.63
C ILE A 27 -10.79 -4.90 2.70
N THR A 28 -10.28 -5.43 1.58
CA THR A 28 -9.50 -6.64 1.55
C THR A 28 -8.31 -6.34 2.45
N PRO A 29 -8.21 -6.97 3.62
CA PRO A 29 -7.09 -6.72 4.50
C PRO A 29 -5.84 -7.02 3.69
N LEU A 30 -4.98 -6.01 3.52
CA LEU A 30 -3.72 -6.12 2.81
C LEU A 30 -2.88 -7.18 3.49
N LYS A 31 -2.97 -8.41 2.98
CA LYS A 31 -2.14 -9.54 3.43
C LYS A 31 -0.81 -9.43 2.69
N LYS A 32 0.16 -8.74 3.30
CA LYS A 32 1.52 -8.71 2.76
C LYS A 32 2.19 -10.04 3.07
N GLU A 33 2.16 -10.94 2.10
CA GLU A 33 2.77 -12.26 2.26
C GLU A 33 4.29 -12.20 2.38
N LYS A 34 4.92 -11.08 2.00
CA LYS A 34 6.37 -10.97 1.92
C LYS A 34 6.91 -9.53 2.03
N ILE A 35 8.06 -9.36 2.66
CA ILE A 35 8.89 -8.15 2.67
C ILE A 35 10.26 -8.52 2.09
N THR A 36 10.70 -7.79 1.06
CA THR A 36 12.03 -7.94 0.45
C THR A 36 12.76 -6.60 0.41
N GLY A 37 14.09 -6.65 0.37
CA GLY A 37 14.90 -5.46 0.19
C GLY A 37 16.39 -5.77 0.07
N PHE A 38 17.18 -4.69 -0.04
CA PHE A 38 18.64 -4.76 -0.12
C PHE A 38 19.25 -3.82 0.92
N ALA A 39 20.12 -4.37 1.78
CA ALA A 39 21.00 -3.56 2.61
C ALA A 39 21.95 -2.77 1.69
N GLN A 40 22.08 -1.45 1.92
CA GLN A 40 22.89 -0.57 1.06
C GLN A 40 24.23 -0.16 1.69
N LYS A 41 24.44 -0.44 2.98
CA LYS A 41 25.70 -0.17 3.68
C LYS A 41 26.25 -1.46 4.30
N GLY A 42 27.43 -1.85 3.84
CA GLY A 42 28.06 -3.11 4.19
C GLY A 42 28.61 -3.17 5.62
N PRO A 43 29.06 -4.35 6.06
CA PRO A 43 29.35 -5.52 5.23
C PRO A 43 28.11 -6.35 4.86
N PHE A 44 27.91 -6.63 3.55
CA PHE A 44 26.81 -7.46 3.03
C PHE A 44 27.08 -8.96 3.18
N ASN A 45 27.62 -9.35 4.33
CA ASN A 45 28.00 -10.73 4.57
C ASN A 45 26.73 -11.57 4.60
N ASN A 46 26.72 -12.64 3.81
CA ASN A 46 25.69 -13.66 3.91
C ASN A 46 25.58 -14.14 5.37
N GLY A 47 24.36 -14.20 5.90
CA GLY A 47 24.08 -14.52 7.30
C GLY A 47 24.10 -13.33 8.26
N ALA A 48 24.40 -12.10 7.81
CA ALA A 48 24.25 -10.91 8.65
C ALA A 48 22.78 -10.72 9.06
N SER A 49 22.54 -10.41 10.34
CA SER A 49 21.18 -10.30 10.88
C SER A 49 20.49 -9.01 10.42
N VAL A 50 19.22 -9.15 10.02
CA VAL A 50 18.29 -8.07 9.70
C VAL A 50 17.17 -8.09 10.74
N LEU A 51 17.03 -7.02 11.51
CA LEU A 51 15.96 -6.83 12.48
C LEU A 51 14.98 -5.78 11.95
N ILE A 52 13.71 -6.13 11.86
CA ILE A 52 12.62 -5.22 11.53
C ILE A 52 11.71 -5.08 12.74
N SER A 53 11.47 -3.84 13.14
CA SER A 53 10.57 -3.50 14.23
C SER A 53 9.34 -2.82 13.69
N GLU A 54 8.16 -3.34 14.02
CA GLU A 54 6.90 -2.70 13.68
C GLU A 54 6.74 -1.42 14.50
N LEU A 55 6.33 -0.35 13.81
CA LEU A 55 6.07 0.96 14.40
C LEU A 55 4.58 1.29 14.27
N ASN A 56 4.05 2.01 15.26
CA ASN A 56 2.72 2.60 15.18
C ASN A 56 2.74 3.92 14.37
N SER A 57 1.59 4.59 14.27
CA SER A 57 1.44 5.87 13.56
C SER A 57 2.31 7.00 14.11
N ASP A 58 2.74 6.89 15.37
CA ASP A 58 3.58 7.87 16.05
C ASP A 58 5.07 7.49 16.00
N PHE A 59 5.43 6.52 15.15
CA PHE A 59 6.79 5.98 14.99
C PHE A 59 7.36 5.32 16.26
N VAL A 60 6.50 4.87 17.17
CA VAL A 60 6.88 4.12 18.37
C VAL A 60 6.79 2.63 18.11
N GLN A 61 7.81 1.87 18.55
CA GLN A 61 7.86 0.42 18.40
C GLN A 61 6.70 -0.26 19.14
N THR A 62 6.00 -1.18 18.47
CA THR A 62 4.85 -1.92 19.04
C THR A 62 5.27 -3.14 19.86
N GLY A 63 6.55 -3.54 19.76
CA GLY A 63 7.10 -4.75 20.36
C GLY A 63 7.11 -5.95 19.41
N LYS A 64 6.42 -5.87 18.26
CA LYS A 64 6.52 -6.89 17.21
C LYS A 64 7.84 -6.71 16.46
N ASN A 65 8.69 -7.72 16.55
CA ASN A 65 9.98 -7.78 15.88
C ASN A 65 10.03 -9.00 14.97
N ILE A 66 10.59 -8.82 13.78
CA ILE A 66 10.80 -9.87 12.80
C ILE A 66 12.27 -9.87 12.45
N THR A 67 12.88 -11.05 12.47
CA THR A 67 14.30 -11.23 12.15
C THR A 67 14.46 -12.01 10.87
N SER A 68 15.41 -11.60 10.04
CA SER A 68 15.88 -12.33 8.86
C SER A 68 17.41 -12.20 8.77
N THR A 69 17.98 -12.71 7.68
CA THR A 69 19.39 -12.62 7.37
C THR A 69 19.60 -12.14 5.94
N ILE A 70 20.73 -11.49 5.70
CA ILE A 70 21.18 -11.23 4.34
C ILE A 70 21.48 -12.57 3.64
N GLU A 71 20.85 -12.80 2.49
CA GLU A 71 20.91 -14.06 1.74
C GLU A 71 22.08 -14.13 0.75
N ASN A 72 22.62 -12.97 0.36
CA ASN A 72 23.66 -12.88 -0.66
C ASN A 72 24.59 -11.67 -0.48
N ASN A 73 25.71 -11.69 -1.22
CA ASN A 73 26.72 -10.62 -1.18
C ASN A 73 26.26 -9.29 -1.79
N GLN A 74 25.02 -9.24 -2.32
CA GLN A 74 24.41 -8.00 -2.80
C GLN A 74 23.55 -7.33 -1.71
N GLY A 75 23.47 -7.93 -0.52
CA GLY A 75 22.71 -7.38 0.61
C GLY A 75 21.23 -7.73 0.60
N GLN A 76 20.78 -8.66 -0.26
CA GLN A 76 19.37 -9.06 -0.33
C GLN A 76 18.91 -9.68 0.99
N TYR A 77 17.71 -9.31 1.43
CA TYR A 77 17.01 -9.98 2.52
C TYR A 77 15.54 -10.20 2.16
N GLU A 78 14.96 -11.21 2.80
CA GLU A 78 13.62 -11.70 2.53
C GLU A 78 12.94 -12.12 3.83
N ILE A 79 11.66 -11.78 3.99
CA ILE A 79 10.82 -12.16 5.12
C ILE A 79 9.48 -12.59 4.56
N ASP A 80 9.04 -13.79 4.92
CA ASP A 80 7.78 -14.36 4.49
C ASP A 80 6.73 -14.36 5.63
N ASN A 81 5.46 -14.45 5.24
CA ASN A 81 4.30 -14.69 6.11
C ASN A 81 4.08 -13.63 7.21
N ILE A 82 3.94 -12.35 6.82
CA ILE A 82 3.77 -11.20 7.74
C ILE A 82 2.32 -10.73 7.89
#